data_AF-A0A7K0NB67-F1
#
_entry.id   AF-A0A7K0NB67-F1
#
_cell.length_a   1.000
_cell.length_b   1.000
_cell.length_c   1.000
_cell.angle_alpha   90.00
_cell.angle_beta   90.00
_cell.angle_gamma   90.00
#
_symmetry.space_group_name_H-M   'P 1'
#
loop_
_entity.id
_entity.type
_entity.pdbx_description
1 polymer ?
#
loop_
_entity_poly.entity_id
_entity_poly.type
_entity_poly.pdbx_seq_one_letter_code
_entity_poly.pdbx_strand_id
1 'polypeptide(L)'
;MNALIDQQYASEWTVETIRRRNSELVDRIIEIWPTPPGHRVANSTQVETAVTYVSVSDLISAGFLEVGDLLMPTWSTHSDRSAMVRADGKLELDNSEIFGSLSGAARKVLNSPTAAGWHFWKQQSSNRALNEIRDEYRARFNLISDDDEDDTE
;
A
#
# COMPACT_ATOMS: atom_id res chain seq x y z
N MET A 1 3.98 27.19 2.56
CA MET A 1 3.92 28.66 2.61
C MET A 1 3.97 29.19 1.18
N ASN A 2 2.80 29.34 0.53
CA ASN A 2 2.71 29.96 -0.80
C ASN A 2 2.49 31.45 -0.60
N ALA A 3 3.57 32.21 -0.71
CA ALA A 3 3.59 33.64 -0.50
C ALA A 3 2.81 34.37 -1.62
N LEU A 4 1.90 35.25 -1.18
CA LEU A 4 1.50 36.48 -1.88
C LEU A 4 0.85 36.28 -3.26
N ILE A 5 -0.36 35.74 -3.29
CA ILE A 5 -1.36 36.27 -4.23
C ILE A 5 -1.67 37.67 -3.71
N ASP A 6 -1.09 38.69 -4.34
CA ASP A 6 -1.34 40.10 -4.05
C ASP A 6 -2.86 40.34 -4.00
N GLN A 7 -3.36 40.99 -2.95
CA GLN A 7 -4.80 41.17 -2.71
C GLN A 7 -5.51 41.86 -3.89
N GLN A 8 -4.76 42.60 -4.71
CA GLN A 8 -5.24 43.16 -5.97
C GLN A 8 -5.73 42.08 -6.96
N TYR A 9 -4.97 41.00 -7.15
CA TYR A 9 -5.33 39.92 -8.08
C TYR A 9 -6.31 38.90 -7.49
N ALA A 10 -6.46 38.86 -6.16
CA ALA A 10 -7.42 37.97 -5.49
C ALA A 10 -8.87 38.29 -5.89
N SER A 11 -9.18 39.55 -6.22
CA SER A 11 -10.49 39.96 -6.73
C SER A 11 -10.75 39.53 -8.18
N GLU A 12 -9.69 39.33 -8.97
CA GLU A 12 -9.77 38.91 -10.37
C GLU A 12 -9.71 37.39 -10.53
N TRP A 13 -8.93 36.70 -9.68
CA TRP A 13 -8.75 35.25 -9.66
C TRP A 13 -9.70 34.56 -8.68
N THR A 14 -10.99 34.84 -8.82
CA THR A 14 -12.03 34.08 -8.12
C THR A 14 -12.24 32.72 -8.77
N VAL A 15 -12.80 31.76 -8.03
CA VAL A 15 -13.18 30.44 -8.57
C VAL A 15 -14.07 30.58 -9.80
N GLU A 16 -14.96 31.58 -9.80
CA GLU A 16 -15.86 31.88 -10.91
C GLU A 16 -15.11 32.39 -12.14
N THR A 17 -14.19 33.35 -11.98
CA THR A 17 -13.38 33.86 -13.10
C THR A 17 -12.46 32.78 -13.67
N ILE A 18 -11.88 31.93 -12.82
CA ILE A 18 -11.06 30.79 -13.24
C ILE A 18 -11.89 29.80 -14.06
N ARG A 19 -13.09 29.43 -13.60
CA ARG A 19 -13.98 28.53 -14.34
C ARG A 19 -14.35 29.11 -15.69
N ARG A 20 -14.76 30.38 -15.74
CA ARG A 20 -15.10 31.07 -17.00
C ARG A 20 -13.94 31.05 -17.99
N ARG A 21 -12.74 31.44 -17.56
CA ARG A 21 -11.54 31.43 -18.43
C ARG A 21 -11.20 30.02 -18.90
N ASN A 22 -11.34 29.03 -18.03
CA ASN A 22 -11.08 27.63 -18.39
C ASN A 22 -12.08 27.14 -19.45
N SER A 23 -13.37 27.43 -19.29
CA SER A 23 -14.39 27.13 -20.30
C SER A 23 -14.07 27.77 -21.66
N GLU A 24 -13.73 29.07 -21.66
CA GLU A 24 -13.36 29.79 -22.89
C GLU A 24 -12.12 29.19 -23.58
N LEU A 25 -11.14 28.71 -22.80
CA LEU A 25 -9.94 28.04 -23.34
C LEU A 25 -10.26 26.66 -23.90
N VAL A 26 -11.09 25.88 -23.22
CA VAL A 26 -11.54 24.57 -23.68
C VAL A 26 -12.28 24.70 -25.01
N ASP A 27 -13.19 25.67 -25.14
CA ASP A 27 -13.93 25.91 -26.38
C ASP A 27 -12.99 26.22 -27.55
N ARG A 28 -11.98 27.09 -27.33
CA ARG A 28 -10.97 27.39 -28.35
C ARG A 28 -10.11 26.19 -28.73
N ILE A 29 -9.78 25.34 -27.77
CA ILE A 29 -8.98 24.13 -28.04
C ILE A 29 -9.80 23.13 -28.87
N ILE A 30 -11.09 22.96 -28.55
CA ILE A 30 -12.00 22.09 -29.32
C ILE A 30 -12.18 22.62 -30.75
N GLU A 31 -12.18 23.94 -30.93
CA GLU A 31 -12.26 24.57 -32.26
C GLU A 31 -11.01 24.31 -33.11
N ILE A 32 -9.81 24.45 -32.53
CA ILE A 32 -8.54 24.24 -33.26
C ILE A 32 -8.29 22.75 -33.50
N TRP A 33 -8.60 21.91 -32.51
CA TRP A 33 -8.42 20.47 -32.55
C TRP A 33 -9.72 19.75 -32.19
N PRO A 34 -10.64 19.59 -33.16
CA PRO A 34 -11.87 18.86 -32.94
C PRO A 34 -11.56 17.39 -32.66
N THR A 35 -12.32 16.79 -31.75
CA THR A 35 -12.24 15.36 -31.50
C THR A 35 -12.71 14.59 -32.74
N PRO A 36 -11.92 13.63 -33.27
CA PRO A 36 -12.32 12.86 -34.44
C PRO A 36 -13.62 12.07 -34.21
N PRO A 37 -14.46 11.91 -35.24
CA PRO A 37 -15.68 11.11 -35.13
C PRO A 37 -15.36 9.66 -34.75
N GLY A 38 -16.10 9.11 -33.78
CA GLY A 38 -15.87 7.76 -33.27
C GLY A 38 -14.82 7.66 -32.17
N HIS A 39 -14.21 8.78 -31.74
CA HIS A 39 -13.35 8.79 -30.55
C HIS A 39 -14.17 8.43 -29.30
N ARG A 40 -13.85 7.29 -28.69
CA ARG A 40 -14.35 6.91 -27.38
C ARG A 40 -13.26 7.17 -26.36
N VAL A 41 -13.54 8.07 -25.41
CA VAL A 41 -12.77 8.11 -24.18
C VAL A 41 -13.12 6.83 -23.45
N ALA A 42 -12.16 5.90 -23.36
CA ALA A 42 -12.28 4.85 -22.36
C ALA A 42 -12.27 5.60 -21.03
N ASN A 43 -13.42 5.74 -20.38
CA ASN A 43 -13.48 6.03 -18.97
C ASN A 43 -12.91 4.79 -18.26
N SER A 44 -11.60 4.58 -18.36
CA SER A 44 -10.89 4.02 -17.24
C SER A 44 -11.04 5.08 -16.16
N THR A 45 -12.09 4.95 -15.35
CA THR A 45 -11.80 4.96 -13.91
C THR A 45 -10.61 4.04 -13.81
N GLN A 46 -9.41 4.62 -13.75
CA GLN A 46 -8.24 3.89 -13.34
C GLN A 46 -8.66 3.46 -11.95
N VAL A 47 -9.25 2.27 -11.84
CA VAL A 47 -9.22 1.52 -10.60
C VAL A 47 -7.74 1.50 -10.35
N GLU A 48 -7.29 2.36 -9.44
CA GLU A 48 -5.91 2.43 -8.99
C GLU A 48 -5.50 0.98 -8.87
N THR A 49 -4.58 0.57 -9.75
CA THR A 49 -4.23 -0.84 -9.97
C THR A 49 -4.21 -1.51 -8.61
N ALA A 50 -5.17 -2.40 -8.37
CA ALA A 50 -5.33 -3.04 -7.07
C ALA A 50 -3.96 -3.54 -6.68
N VAL A 51 -3.37 -2.95 -5.64
CA VAL A 51 -2.02 -3.28 -5.22
C VAL A 51 -2.10 -4.70 -4.66
N THR A 52 -1.87 -5.71 -5.51
CA THR A 52 -1.95 -7.13 -5.13
C THR A 52 -0.93 -7.48 -4.05
N TYR A 53 0.18 -6.71 -4.02
CA TYR A 53 1.28 -6.88 -3.10
C TYR A 53 1.09 -6.07 -1.82
N VAL A 54 0.80 -6.75 -0.71
CA VAL A 54 0.76 -6.14 0.63
C VAL A 54 2.16 -6.20 1.23
N SER A 55 2.74 -5.05 1.55
CA SER A 55 4.00 -4.95 2.30
C SER A 55 3.75 -4.76 3.80
N VAL A 56 4.76 -5.00 4.62
CA VAL A 56 4.69 -4.71 6.08
C VAL A 56 4.46 -3.21 6.32
N SER A 57 5.02 -2.34 5.48
CA SER A 57 4.82 -0.89 5.56
C SER A 57 3.36 -0.48 5.33
N ASP A 58 2.62 -1.21 4.49
CA ASP A 58 1.20 -0.96 4.26
C ASP A 58 0.37 -1.31 5.49
N LEU A 59 0.70 -2.43 6.15
CA LEU A 59 0.08 -2.82 7.41
C LEU A 59 0.36 -1.81 8.54
N ILE A 60 1.56 -1.24 8.59
CA ILE A 60 1.90 -0.17 9.54
C ILE A 60 1.09 1.10 9.23
N SER A 61 1.05 1.51 7.96
CA SER A 61 0.36 2.72 7.53
C SER A 61 -1.16 2.64 7.76
N ALA A 62 -1.74 1.45 7.64
CA ALA A 62 -3.15 1.20 7.93
C ALA A 62 -3.46 0.95 9.41
N GLY A 63 -2.44 0.95 10.29
CA GLY A 63 -2.60 0.79 11.73
C GLY A 63 -2.89 -0.64 12.19
N PHE A 64 -2.60 -1.65 11.36
CA PHE A 64 -2.69 -3.06 11.76
C PHE A 64 -1.44 -3.53 12.51
N LEU A 65 -0.30 -2.91 12.23
CA LEU A 65 0.96 -3.11 12.94
C LEU A 65 1.50 -1.77 13.42
N GLU A 66 2.20 -1.76 14.55
CA GLU A 66 2.89 -0.58 15.04
C GLU A 66 4.41 -0.75 14.96
N VAL A 67 5.13 0.37 14.87
CA VAL A 67 6.59 0.35 14.96
C VAL A 67 6.99 -0.07 16.37
N GLY A 68 7.85 -1.07 16.47
CA GLY A 68 8.23 -1.70 17.74
C GLY A 68 7.42 -2.94 18.09
N ASP A 69 6.40 -3.31 17.30
CA ASP A 69 5.67 -4.55 17.51
C ASP A 69 6.60 -5.76 17.41
N LEU A 70 6.40 -6.70 18.33
CA LEU A 70 7.11 -7.97 18.35
C LEU A 70 6.29 -9.03 17.62
N LEU A 71 6.92 -9.64 16.64
CA LEU A 71 6.42 -10.80 15.90
C LEU A 71 7.08 -12.06 16.44
N MET A 72 6.25 -13.02 16.82
CA MET A 72 6.68 -14.33 17.27
C MET A 72 6.38 -15.37 16.18
N PRO A 73 7.10 -16.49 16.13
CA PRO A 73 6.73 -17.59 15.28
C PRO A 73 5.43 -18.26 15.75
N THR A 74 4.63 -18.71 14.78
CA THR A 74 3.37 -19.42 15.02
C THR A 74 3.61 -20.78 15.68
N TRP A 75 4.71 -21.47 15.30
CA TRP A 75 5.05 -22.79 15.84
C TRP A 75 5.88 -22.70 17.12
N SER A 76 5.46 -23.46 18.14
CA SER A 76 6.05 -23.44 19.49
C SER A 76 7.53 -23.83 19.53
N THR A 77 8.01 -24.63 18.58
CA THR A 77 9.40 -25.10 18.49
C THR A 77 10.43 -23.96 18.38
N HIS A 78 10.01 -22.77 17.91
CA HIS A 78 10.88 -21.61 17.78
C HIS A 78 10.40 -20.40 18.58
N SER A 79 9.51 -20.61 19.56
CA SER A 79 8.90 -19.53 20.36
C SER A 79 9.90 -18.63 21.11
N ASP A 80 11.15 -19.08 21.26
CA ASP A 80 12.25 -18.30 21.85
C ASP A 80 12.84 -17.25 20.89
N ARG A 81 12.35 -17.15 19.66
CA ARG A 81 12.82 -16.18 18.65
C ARG A 81 11.76 -15.12 18.38
N SER A 82 12.17 -13.87 18.28
CA SER A 82 11.28 -12.76 17.95
C SER A 82 11.85 -11.86 16.85
N ALA A 83 10.96 -11.15 16.17
CA ALA A 83 11.29 -10.14 15.19
C ALA A 83 10.55 -8.84 15.52
N MET A 84 11.28 -7.74 15.69
CA MET A 84 10.71 -6.42 15.93
C MET A 84 10.46 -5.69 14.60
N VAL A 85 9.29 -5.06 14.47
CA VAL A 85 8.93 -4.24 13.32
C VAL A 85 9.60 -2.87 13.44
N ARG A 86 10.44 -2.49 12.46
CA ARG A 86 11.08 -1.17 12.40
C ARG A 86 10.22 -0.15 11.65
N ALA A 87 10.53 1.14 11.86
CA ALA A 87 9.87 2.25 11.17
C ALA A 87 9.95 2.18 9.64
N ASP A 88 11.03 1.58 9.12
CA ASP A 88 11.24 1.40 7.67
C ASP A 88 10.45 0.23 7.07
N GLY A 89 9.57 -0.43 7.84
CA GLY A 89 8.85 -1.64 7.44
C GLY A 89 9.71 -2.91 7.35
N LYS A 90 10.94 -2.83 7.86
CA LYS A 90 11.88 -3.96 7.96
C LYS A 90 11.72 -4.69 9.29
N LEU A 91 12.17 -5.93 9.32
CA LEU A 91 12.16 -6.78 10.51
C LEU A 91 13.56 -6.84 11.09
N GLU A 92 13.67 -6.64 12.40
CA GLU A 92 14.90 -6.81 13.15
C GLU A 92 14.78 -8.03 14.05
N LEU A 93 15.64 -9.03 13.85
CA LEU A 93 15.66 -10.24 14.69
C LEU A 93 16.41 -9.98 16.00
N ASP A 94 16.27 -10.89 16.97
CA ASP A 94 16.98 -10.81 18.28
C ASP A 94 18.51 -10.71 18.17
N ASN A 95 19.09 -11.14 17.03
CA ASN A 95 20.52 -11.05 16.74
C ASN A 95 20.92 -9.71 16.08
N SER A 96 20.03 -8.72 16.06
CA SER A 96 20.17 -7.41 15.39
C SER A 96 20.36 -7.49 13.86
N GLU A 97 20.09 -8.63 13.23
CA GLU A 97 20.05 -8.72 11.77
C GLU A 97 18.73 -8.14 11.24
N ILE A 98 18.84 -7.33 10.19
CA ILE A 98 17.71 -6.63 9.58
C ILE A 98 17.34 -7.27 8.24
N PHE A 99 16.07 -7.60 8.07
CA PHE A 99 15.53 -8.21 6.86
C PHE A 99 14.45 -7.33 6.23
N GLY A 100 14.51 -7.20 4.91
CA GLY A 100 13.49 -6.49 4.12
C GLY A 100 12.27 -7.34 3.77
N SER A 101 12.27 -8.65 4.09
CA SER A 101 11.17 -9.56 3.77
C SER A 101 10.87 -10.50 4.94
N LEU A 102 9.58 -10.75 5.16
CA LEU A 102 9.08 -11.69 6.18
C LEU A 102 9.66 -13.10 5.99
N SER A 103 9.73 -13.57 4.75
CA SER A 103 10.29 -14.87 4.41
C SER A 103 11.80 -14.92 4.64
N GLY A 104 12.54 -13.84 4.40
CA GLY A 104 13.97 -13.77 4.69
C GLY A 104 14.27 -13.92 6.18
N ALA A 105 13.52 -13.20 7.01
CA ALA A 105 13.59 -13.34 8.47
C ALA A 105 13.18 -14.76 8.92
N ALA A 106 12.09 -15.29 8.38
CA ALA A 106 11.61 -16.64 8.73
C ALA A 106 12.61 -17.74 8.34
N ARG A 107 13.23 -17.65 7.16
CA ARG A 107 14.26 -18.59 6.71
C ARG A 107 15.47 -18.61 7.64
N LYS A 108 15.87 -17.45 8.15
CA LYS A 108 16.99 -17.34 9.10
C LYS A 108 16.65 -18.01 10.43
N VAL A 109 15.41 -17.86 10.91
CA VAL A 109 14.94 -18.50 12.15
C VAL A 109 14.75 -20.01 11.99
N LEU A 110 14.13 -20.45 10.88
CA LEU A 110 13.83 -21.86 10.60
C LEU A 110 15.07 -22.64 10.12
N ASN A 111 16.15 -21.95 9.74
CA ASN A 111 17.31 -22.51 9.02
C ASN A 111 16.90 -23.38 7.81
N SER A 112 15.86 -22.95 7.09
CA SER A 112 15.28 -23.64 5.93
C SER A 112 15.25 -22.69 4.72
N PRO A 113 15.43 -23.19 3.49
CA PRO A 113 15.29 -22.38 2.28
C PRO A 113 13.83 -22.02 1.97
N THR A 114 12.86 -22.80 2.44
CA THR A 114 11.43 -22.62 2.19
C THR A 114 10.72 -22.20 3.48
N ALA A 115 10.43 -20.91 3.61
CA ALA A 115 9.63 -20.39 4.72
C ALA A 115 8.59 -19.41 4.22
N ALA A 116 7.31 -19.72 4.45
CA ALA A 116 6.20 -18.85 4.13
C ALA A 116 6.08 -17.76 5.21
N GLY A 117 6.72 -16.60 4.98
CA GLY A 117 6.83 -15.53 5.97
C GLY A 117 5.49 -15.10 6.58
N TRP A 118 4.43 -15.01 5.79
CA TRP A 118 3.10 -14.56 6.27
C TRP A 118 2.43 -15.52 7.27
N HIS A 119 2.62 -16.83 7.11
CA HIS A 119 2.06 -17.83 8.03
C HIS A 119 2.99 -18.11 9.22
N PHE A 120 4.28 -17.83 9.06
CA PHE A 120 5.27 -18.06 10.10
C PHE A 120 5.14 -17.08 11.25
N TRP A 121 4.81 -15.83 10.97
CA TRP A 121 4.80 -14.78 11.99
C TRP A 121 3.40 -14.51 12.54
N LYS A 122 3.33 -14.28 13.85
CA LYS A 122 2.15 -13.79 14.57
C LYS A 122 2.53 -12.58 15.41
N GLN A 123 1.61 -11.62 15.52
CA GLN A 123 1.80 -10.45 16.35
C GLN A 123 1.67 -10.85 17.83
N GLN A 124 2.62 -10.45 18.68
CA GLN A 124 2.59 -10.83 20.10
C GLN A 124 1.44 -10.16 20.86
N SER A 125 1.13 -8.90 20.54
CA SER A 125 0.10 -8.09 21.23
C SER A 125 -1.32 -8.62 21.02
N SER A 126 -1.66 -8.99 19.79
CA SER A 126 -2.99 -9.51 19.43
C SER A 126 -3.05 -11.04 19.34
N ASN A 127 -1.90 -11.72 19.36
CA ASN A 127 -1.74 -13.16 19.09
C ASN A 127 -2.39 -13.61 17.76
N ARG A 128 -2.50 -12.70 16.78
CA ARG A 128 -3.04 -12.98 15.44
C ARG A 128 -1.93 -13.29 14.45
N ALA A 129 -2.18 -14.19 13.52
CA ALA A 129 -1.22 -14.49 12.46
C ALA A 129 -1.16 -13.34 11.45
N LEU A 130 0.03 -13.05 10.91
CA LEU A 130 0.18 -11.99 9.91
C LEU A 130 -0.60 -12.28 8.62
N ASN A 131 -0.81 -13.55 8.28
CA ASN A 131 -1.66 -13.91 7.16
C ASN A 131 -3.11 -13.42 7.36
N GLU A 132 -3.69 -13.62 8.54
CA GLU A 132 -5.06 -13.17 8.83
C GLU A 132 -5.17 -11.64 8.82
N ILE A 133 -4.15 -10.95 9.37
CA ILE A 133 -4.07 -9.49 9.33
C ILE A 133 -4.00 -8.98 7.88
N ARG A 134 -3.22 -9.67 7.03
CA ARG A 134 -3.11 -9.37 5.59
C ARG A 134 -4.43 -9.60 4.86
N ASP A 135 -5.14 -10.67 5.16
CA ASP A 135 -6.42 -10.98 4.53
C ASP A 135 -7.51 -9.97 4.95
N GLU A 136 -7.50 -9.54 6.21
CA GLU A 136 -8.36 -8.46 6.70
C GLU A 136 -8.04 -7.12 6.03
N TYR A 137 -6.75 -6.79 5.86
CA TYR A 137 -6.32 -5.63 5.10
C TYR A 137 -6.85 -5.68 3.66
N ARG A 138 -6.69 -6.82 2.97
CA ARG A 138 -7.21 -7.02 1.61
C ARG A 138 -8.72 -6.85 1.53
N ALA A 139 -9.46 -7.44 2.46
CA ALA A 139 -10.91 -7.31 2.53
C ALA A 139 -11.35 -5.86 2.79
N ARG A 140 -10.68 -5.13 3.69
CA ARG A 140 -11.00 -3.75 4.05
C ARG A 140 -10.77 -2.76 2.91
N PHE A 141 -9.71 -2.97 2.13
CA PHE A 141 -9.35 -2.10 1.00
C PHE A 141 -9.84 -2.63 -0.35
N ASN A 142 -10.69 -3.67 -0.35
CA ASN A 142 -11.28 -4.30 -1.54
C ASN A 142 -10.24 -4.70 -2.60
N LEU A 143 -9.05 -5.11 -2.13
CA LEU A 143 -7.99 -5.69 -2.95
C LEU A 143 -8.36 -7.16 -3.19
N ILE A 144 -9.29 -7.40 -4.09
CA ILE A 144 -9.63 -8.77 -4.51
C ILE A 144 -8.41 -9.34 -5.23
N SER A 145 -7.89 -10.44 -4.70
CA SER A 145 -6.80 -11.22 -5.28
C SER A 145 -7.45 -12.37 -6.06
N ASP A 146 -7.40 -12.33 -7.39
CA ASP A 146 -7.63 -13.51 -8.26
C ASP A 146 -6.40 -14.43 -8.22
N ASP A 147 -5.93 -14.85 -7.04
CA ASP A 147 -4.67 -15.61 -6.87
C ASP A 147 -4.87 -16.91 -6.08
N ASP A 148 -5.97 -17.62 -6.40
CA ASP A 148 -6.24 -19.02 -5.99
C ASP A 148 -6.46 -19.93 -7.23
N GLU A 149 -5.87 -19.57 -8.38
CA GLU A 149 -5.49 -20.51 -9.45
C GLU A 149 -3.95 -20.42 -9.46
N ASP A 150 -3.10 -21.44 -9.32
CA ASP A 150 -3.16 -22.87 -9.55
C ASP A 150 -1.92 -23.49 -8.88
N ASP A 151 -2.09 -24.52 -8.04
CA ASP A 151 -1.00 -25.43 -7.68
C ASP A 151 -1.57 -26.86 -7.62
N THR A 152 -1.98 -27.32 -8.80
CA THR A 152 -2.21 -28.73 -9.12
C THR A 152 -1.51 -29.02 -10.45
N GLU A 153 -0.31 -29.60 -10.39
CA GLU A 153 0.02 -30.91 -10.98
C GLU A 153 1.38 -31.43 -10.48
#